data_AF-A0A9W6RYJ0-F1
#
_entry.id   AF-A0A9W6RYJ0-F1
#
_cell.length_a   1.000
_cell.length_b   1.000
_cell.length_c   1.000
_cell.angle_alpha   90.00
_cell.angle_beta   90.00
_cell.angle_gamma   90.00
#
_symmetry.space_group_name_H-M   'P 1'
#
loop_
_entity.id
_entity.type
_entity.pdbx_description
1 polymer ?
#
loop_
_entity_poly.entity_id
_entity_poly.type
_entity_poly.pdbx_seq_one_letter_code
_entity_poly.pdbx_strand_id
1 'polypeptide(L)'
;MTMDADIAPGATPLPESGWELRVGRGSGDRPALEVHTGDGLIDVAVAGGRGAVLVRGAVRGRGFSVAWGQLPPGGEVLVEFRSGDTSRTVTAVTVAGAFWAAEAPGRFREVVVTTAVDREAYRLRRFR
;
A
#
# COMPACT_ATOMS: atom_id res chain seq x y z
N MET A 1 6.53 27.00 15.80
CA MET A 1 7.11 25.75 16.32
C MET A 1 6.81 24.70 15.28
N THR A 2 7.75 24.52 14.35
CA THR A 2 7.60 23.66 13.18
C THR A 2 7.57 22.21 13.67
N MET A 3 6.48 21.50 13.41
CA MET A 3 6.46 20.06 13.54
C MET A 3 7.32 19.50 12.41
N ASP A 4 8.60 19.30 12.69
CA ASP A 4 9.47 18.42 11.92
C ASP A 4 8.89 17.01 12.04
N ALA A 5 7.94 16.70 11.18
CA ALA A 5 7.52 15.34 10.94
C ALA A 5 8.73 14.64 10.35
N ASP A 6 9.37 13.84 11.20
CA ASP A 6 10.50 12.97 10.93
C ASP A 6 10.16 12.10 9.70
N ILE A 7 10.46 12.62 8.50
CA ILE A 7 10.53 11.83 7.28
C ILE A 7 11.76 10.97 7.51
N ALA A 8 11.59 9.81 8.16
CA ALA A 8 12.65 8.83 8.21
C ALA A 8 13.11 8.60 6.77
N PRO A 9 14.34 9.00 6.39
CA PRO A 9 14.84 8.81 5.05
C PRO A 9 15.22 7.33 4.94
N GLY A 10 14.21 6.50 4.76
CA GLY A 10 14.33 5.06 4.85
C GLY A 10 13.32 4.38 3.95
N ALA A 11 13.85 3.60 3.02
CA ALA A 11 13.19 2.45 2.44
C ALA A 11 12.35 1.71 3.49
N THR A 12 11.05 1.51 3.26
CA THR A 12 10.24 0.56 4.05
C THR A 12 10.20 -0.76 3.29
N PRO A 13 10.92 -1.80 3.75
CA PRO A 13 10.91 -3.09 3.08
C PRO A 13 9.58 -3.82 3.29
N LEU A 14 9.18 -4.57 2.27
CA LEU A 14 8.07 -5.51 2.29
C LEU A 14 8.66 -6.94 2.27
N PRO A 15 8.89 -7.56 3.45
CA PRO A 15 9.61 -8.82 3.58
C PRO A 15 9.11 -10.01 2.73
N GLU A 16 7.80 -10.18 2.53
CA GLU A 16 7.25 -11.32 1.78
C GLU A 16 7.51 -11.21 0.28
N SER A 17 7.45 -9.98 -0.24
CA SER A 17 7.69 -9.69 -1.66
C SER A 17 9.14 -9.35 -1.98
N GLY A 18 9.92 -8.94 -0.98
CA GLY A 18 11.24 -8.33 -1.16
C GLY A 18 11.17 -6.94 -1.80
N TRP A 19 9.99 -6.32 -1.82
CA TRP A 19 9.78 -5.00 -2.41
C TRP A 19 10.14 -3.89 -1.43
N GLU A 20 10.21 -2.68 -1.94
CA GLU A 20 10.59 -1.51 -1.16
C GLU A 20 9.64 -0.35 -1.41
N LEU A 21 9.21 0.30 -0.34
CA LEU A 21 8.42 1.53 -0.41
C LEU A 21 9.33 2.71 -0.10
N ARG A 22 9.25 3.75 -0.92
CA ARG A 22 9.96 5.02 -0.70
C ARG A 22 8.99 6.18 -0.64
N VAL A 23 9.40 7.20 0.08
CA VAL A 23 8.69 8.48 0.13
C VAL A 23 9.47 9.49 -0.71
N GLY A 24 8.92 9.80 -1.88
CA GLY A 24 9.37 10.88 -2.74
C GLY A 24 8.54 12.14 -2.55
N ARG A 25 8.79 13.13 -3.41
CA ARG A 25 8.01 14.37 -3.49
C ARG A 25 7.35 14.50 -4.86
N GLY A 26 6.04 14.68 -4.84
CA GLY A 26 5.21 14.92 -6.02
C GLY A 26 5.04 16.41 -6.32
N SER A 27 4.11 16.71 -7.23
CA SER A 27 3.76 18.09 -7.58
C SER A 27 3.25 18.87 -6.37
N GLY A 28 3.74 20.10 -6.20
CA GLY A 28 3.39 20.98 -5.08
C GLY A 28 3.94 20.52 -3.73
N ASP A 29 5.09 19.82 -3.74
CA ASP A 29 5.78 19.31 -2.53
C ASP A 29 4.98 18.28 -1.72
N ARG A 30 3.96 17.68 -2.34
CA ARG A 30 3.10 16.68 -1.69
C ARG A 30 3.85 15.34 -1.57
N PRO A 31 3.66 14.59 -0.47
CA PRO A 31 4.21 13.25 -0.34
C PRO A 31 3.81 12.36 -1.52
N ALA A 32 4.78 11.60 -2.04
CA ALA A 32 4.56 10.59 -3.06
C ALA A 32 5.04 9.23 -2.56
N LEU A 33 4.15 8.24 -2.55
CA LEU A 33 4.54 6.85 -2.36
C LEU A 33 5.10 6.32 -3.67
N GLU A 34 6.31 5.77 -3.61
CA GLU A 34 6.92 5.02 -4.69
C GLU A 34 6.99 3.55 -4.30
N VAL A 35 6.54 2.66 -5.20
CA VAL A 35 6.58 1.21 -5.01
C VAL A 35 7.64 0.62 -5.90
N HIS A 36 8.70 0.08 -5.30
CA HIS A 36 9.86 -0.46 -5.99
C HIS A 36 9.93 -1.98 -5.86
N THR A 37 10.33 -2.62 -6.95
CA THR A 37 10.72 -4.02 -7.03
C THR A 37 12.24 -4.12 -7.19
N GLY A 38 12.80 -5.33 -7.19
CA GLY A 38 14.19 -5.53 -7.60
C GLY A 38 14.50 -5.05 -9.03
N ASP A 39 13.49 -4.96 -9.89
CA ASP A 39 13.61 -4.51 -11.28
C ASP A 39 13.35 -3.00 -11.45
N GLY A 40 13.02 -2.29 -10.35
CA GLY A 40 12.81 -0.84 -10.33
C GLY A 40 11.39 -0.42 -9.92
N LEU A 41 11.09 0.87 -10.17
CA LEU A 41 9.85 1.54 -9.81
C LEU A 41 8.67 1.06 -10.66
N ILE A 42 7.59 0.61 -10.01
CA ILE A 42 6.40 0.07 -10.70
C ILE A 42 5.11 0.89 -10.51
N ASP A 43 5.01 1.71 -9.47
CA ASP A 43 3.88 2.62 -9.27
C ASP A 43 4.30 3.83 -8.43
N VAL A 44 3.60 4.95 -8.66
CA VAL A 44 3.72 6.18 -7.89
C VAL A 44 2.33 6.71 -7.56
N ALA A 45 2.09 7.02 -6.30
CA ALA A 45 0.87 7.65 -5.82
C ALA A 45 1.18 8.96 -5.08
N VAL A 46 0.58 10.07 -5.50
CA VAL A 46 0.75 11.39 -4.86
C VAL A 46 -0.43 11.68 -3.93
N ALA A 47 -0.15 12.04 -2.68
CA ALA A 47 -1.18 12.29 -1.66
C ALA A 47 -2.17 13.38 -2.12
N GLY A 48 -3.48 13.10 -2.03
CA GLY A 48 -4.54 14.03 -2.44
C GLY A 48 -4.50 14.41 -3.93
N GLY A 49 -3.77 13.66 -4.76
CA GLY A 49 -3.71 13.86 -6.21
C GLY A 49 -4.88 13.21 -6.95
N ARG A 50 -4.95 13.43 -8.27
CA ARG A 50 -5.84 12.63 -9.14
C ARG A 50 -5.47 11.15 -9.01
N GLY A 51 -6.44 10.30 -8.69
CA GLY A 51 -6.21 8.88 -8.42
C GLY A 51 -5.83 8.58 -6.97
N ALA A 52 -6.12 9.49 -6.03
CA ALA A 52 -6.25 9.18 -4.61
C ALA A 52 -7.44 8.24 -4.41
N VAL A 53 -7.15 6.97 -4.14
CA VAL A 53 -8.14 5.91 -3.94
C VAL A 53 -7.71 5.05 -2.77
N LEU A 54 -8.69 4.46 -2.09
CA LEU A 54 -8.44 3.59 -0.94
C LEU A 54 -7.57 2.40 -1.37
N VAL A 55 -7.85 1.77 -2.53
CA VAL A 55 -6.95 0.77 -3.13
C VAL A 55 -6.39 1.27 -4.46
N ARG A 56 -5.10 1.61 -4.48
CA ARG A 56 -4.40 2.08 -5.70
C ARG A 56 -3.86 0.92 -6.52
N GLY A 57 -3.24 -0.04 -5.84
CA GLY A 57 -2.62 -1.20 -6.49
C GLY A 57 -2.72 -2.43 -5.61
N ALA A 58 -2.89 -3.58 -6.24
CA ALA A 58 -2.83 -4.87 -5.58
C ALA A 58 -2.33 -5.94 -6.55
N VAL A 59 -1.35 -6.70 -6.10
CA VAL A 59 -0.62 -7.67 -6.92
C VAL A 59 -0.33 -8.95 -6.14
N ARG A 60 -0.19 -10.05 -6.87
CA ARG A 60 0.25 -11.34 -6.34
C ARG A 60 1.43 -11.86 -7.14
N GLY A 61 2.49 -12.25 -6.45
CA GLY A 61 3.67 -12.87 -7.03
C GLY A 61 3.81 -14.34 -6.63
N ARG A 62 5.02 -14.87 -6.72
CA ARG A 62 5.32 -16.25 -6.33
C ARG A 62 5.44 -16.39 -4.82
N GLY A 63 4.29 -16.64 -4.19
CA GLY A 63 4.21 -16.91 -2.75
C GLY A 63 3.90 -15.67 -1.91
N PHE A 64 3.57 -14.54 -2.52
CA PHE A 64 3.17 -13.32 -1.83
C PHE A 64 1.98 -12.63 -2.49
N SER A 65 1.31 -11.79 -1.70
CA SER A 65 0.32 -10.81 -2.11
C SER A 65 0.65 -9.47 -1.48
N VAL A 66 0.59 -8.38 -2.26
CA VAL A 66 0.83 -7.01 -1.80
C VAL A 66 -0.32 -6.12 -2.26
N ALA A 67 -0.72 -5.16 -1.43
CA ALA A 67 -1.64 -4.09 -1.80
C ALA A 67 -1.22 -2.77 -1.16
N TRP A 68 -1.56 -1.66 -1.81
CA TRP A 68 -1.27 -0.31 -1.34
C TRP A 68 -2.31 0.69 -1.81
N GLY A 69 -2.39 1.82 -1.11
CA GLY A 69 -3.32 2.89 -1.43
C GLY A 69 -3.14 4.11 -0.55
N GLN A 70 -4.10 5.03 -0.61
CA GLN A 70 -4.10 6.21 0.24
C GLN A 70 -4.93 5.96 1.50
N LEU A 71 -4.45 6.51 2.62
CA LEU A 71 -5.23 6.54 3.84
C LEU A 71 -6.37 7.56 3.68
N PRO A 72 -7.59 7.26 4.14
CA PRO A 72 -8.61 8.27 4.30
C PRO A 72 -8.20 9.26 5.42
N PRO A 73 -8.75 10.49 5.45
CA PRO A 73 -8.47 11.45 6.51
C PRO A 73 -8.70 10.85 7.91
N GLY A 74 -7.67 10.85 8.75
CA GLY A 74 -7.74 10.37 10.13
C GLY A 74 -7.89 8.86 10.31
N GLY A 75 -7.75 8.07 9.23
CA GLY A 75 -8.13 6.66 9.26
C GLY A 75 -6.95 5.69 9.35
N GLU A 76 -7.22 4.58 10.03
CA GLU A 76 -6.55 3.31 9.87
C GLU A 76 -7.31 2.47 8.83
N VAL A 77 -6.64 1.49 8.24
CA VAL A 77 -7.26 0.51 7.35
C VAL A 77 -7.09 -0.90 7.90
N LEU A 78 -8.16 -1.69 7.85
CA LEU A 78 -8.10 -3.13 8.03
C LEU A 78 -7.98 -3.80 6.66
N VAL A 79 -6.93 -4.59 6.47
CA VAL A 79 -6.65 -5.24 5.18
C VAL A 79 -6.82 -6.75 5.32
N GLU A 80 -7.65 -7.33 4.45
CA GLU A 80 -7.87 -8.76 4.38
C GLU A 80 -7.60 -9.28 2.97
N PHE A 81 -6.67 -10.21 2.84
CA PHE A 81 -6.42 -10.92 1.59
C PHE A 81 -7.26 -12.19 1.52
N ARG A 82 -7.89 -12.47 0.36
CA ARG A 82 -8.86 -13.57 0.18
C ARG A 82 -8.59 -14.40 -1.08
N SER A 83 -8.84 -15.71 -0.99
CA SER A 83 -8.89 -16.64 -2.12
C SER A 83 -9.69 -17.89 -1.78
N GLY A 84 -10.90 -18.01 -2.35
CA GLY A 84 -11.82 -19.10 -1.99
C GLY A 84 -12.17 -19.02 -0.50
N ASP A 85 -12.10 -20.16 0.19
CA ASP A 85 -12.40 -20.24 1.63
C ASP A 85 -11.21 -19.81 2.53
N THR A 86 -10.09 -19.41 1.93
CA THR A 86 -8.92 -18.92 2.68
C THR A 86 -8.91 -17.40 2.71
N SER A 87 -8.76 -16.84 3.91
CA SER A 87 -8.48 -15.42 4.10
C SER A 87 -7.41 -15.17 5.15
N ARG A 88 -6.80 -13.98 5.09
CA ARG A 88 -5.82 -13.52 6.05
C ARG A 88 -5.92 -12.02 6.24
N THR A 89 -6.25 -11.63 7.47
CA THR A 89 -6.18 -10.24 7.90
C THR A 89 -4.74 -9.90 8.27
N VAL A 90 -4.27 -8.73 7.81
CA VAL A 90 -2.94 -8.22 8.12
C VAL A 90 -3.02 -6.75 8.53
N THR A 91 -2.08 -6.34 9.38
CA THR A 91 -1.91 -4.94 9.74
C THR A 91 -1.25 -4.21 8.58
N ALA A 92 -1.85 -3.11 8.13
CA ALA A 92 -1.21 -2.26 7.13
C ALA A 92 -0.11 -1.41 7.77
N VAL A 93 1.01 -1.27 7.07
CA VAL A 93 2.02 -0.27 7.41
C VAL A 93 1.55 1.10 6.91
N THR A 94 1.65 2.11 7.77
CA THR A 94 1.39 3.50 7.39
C THR A 94 2.68 4.13 6.88
N VAL A 95 2.61 4.77 5.71
CA VAL A 95 3.76 5.40 5.05
C VAL A 95 3.49 6.89 4.89
N ALA A 96 4.37 7.72 5.45
CA ALA A 96 4.28 9.19 5.46
C ALA A 96 2.93 9.76 5.96
N GLY A 97 2.19 9.00 6.79
CA GLY A 97 0.88 9.40 7.32
C GLY A 97 -0.23 9.59 6.27
N ALA A 98 0.03 9.29 5.00
CA ALA A 98 -0.89 9.54 3.89
C ALA A 98 -1.18 8.28 3.07
N PHE A 99 -0.36 7.25 3.20
CA PHE A 99 -0.47 6.02 2.45
C PHE A 99 -0.48 4.81 3.38
N TRP A 100 -1.01 3.72 2.87
CA TRP A 100 -0.90 2.42 3.49
C TRP A 100 -0.37 1.40 2.51
N ALA A 101 0.30 0.38 3.03
CA ALA A 101 0.65 -0.81 2.29
C ALA A 101 0.50 -2.04 3.18
N ALA A 102 0.24 -3.18 2.58
CA ALA A 102 0.12 -4.43 3.29
C ALA A 102 0.58 -5.58 2.40
N GLU A 103 1.15 -6.60 3.02
CA GLU A 103 1.48 -7.83 2.34
C GLU A 103 1.16 -9.07 3.18
N ALA A 104 1.07 -10.20 2.51
CA ALA A 104 0.83 -11.48 3.13
C ALA A 104 1.55 -12.59 2.37
N PRO A 105 2.07 -13.61 3.08
CA PRO A 105 2.53 -14.83 2.44
C PRO A 105 1.34 -15.58 1.85
N GLY A 106 1.49 -16.10 0.64
CA GLY A 106 0.49 -16.83 -0.11
C GLY A 106 0.03 -16.12 -1.39
N ARG A 107 -0.77 -16.82 -2.19
CA ARG A 107 -1.29 -16.30 -3.48
C ARG A 107 -2.77 -16.02 -3.38
N PHE A 108 -3.12 -14.87 -2.80
CA PHE A 108 -4.51 -14.44 -2.72
C PHE A 108 -5.01 -13.88 -4.07
N ARG A 109 -6.33 -13.80 -4.26
CA ARG A 109 -6.98 -13.35 -5.50
C ARG A 109 -7.63 -11.99 -5.35
N GLU A 110 -7.98 -11.61 -4.13
CA GLU A 110 -8.66 -10.39 -3.78
C GLU A 110 -8.06 -9.79 -2.51
N VAL A 111 -8.09 -8.47 -2.40
CA VAL A 111 -7.88 -7.74 -1.14
C VAL A 111 -9.17 -6.99 -0.83
N VAL A 112 -9.58 -7.03 0.42
CA VAL A 112 -10.67 -6.23 0.95
C VAL A 112 -10.07 -5.26 1.96
N VAL A 113 -10.34 -3.98 1.74
CA VAL A 113 -9.86 -2.89 2.60
C VAL A 113 -11.07 -2.25 3.25
N THR A 114 -11.08 -2.23 4.57
CA THR A 114 -12.18 -1.66 5.37
C THR A 114 -11.65 -0.50 6.18
N THR A 115 -12.42 0.58 6.21
CA THR A 115 -12.21 1.77 7.04
C THR A 115 -13.43 1.93 7.96
N ALA A 116 -13.46 2.98 8.78
CA ALA A 116 -14.64 3.29 9.58
C ALA A 116 -15.92 3.57 8.75
N VAL A 117 -15.77 4.03 7.51
CA VAL A 117 -16.88 4.55 6.69
C VAL A 117 -17.04 3.87 5.33
N ASP A 118 -16.05 3.10 4.90
CA ASP A 118 -15.98 2.53 3.56
C ASP A 118 -15.37 1.12 3.56
N ARG A 119 -15.73 0.32 2.55
CA ARG A 119 -15.20 -1.02 2.33
C ARG A 119 -15.07 -1.26 0.82
N GLU A 120 -13.83 -1.43 0.37
CA GLU A 120 -13.51 -1.69 -1.03
C GLU A 120 -12.92 -3.10 -1.21
N ALA A 121 -13.30 -3.78 -2.30
CA ALA A 121 -12.71 -5.05 -2.70
C ALA A 121 -12.02 -4.90 -4.06
N TYR A 122 -10.79 -5.41 -4.17
CA TYR A 122 -9.97 -5.27 -5.37
C TYR A 122 -9.31 -6.59 -5.74
N ARG A 123 -9.35 -6.95 -7.04
CA ARG A 123 -8.68 -8.16 -7.53
C ARG A 123 -7.19 -7.95 -7.72
N LEU A 124 -6.40 -8.89 -7.17
CA LEU A 124 -4.94 -8.86 -7.30
C LEU A 124 -4.53 -9.22 -8.72
N ARG A 125 -3.78 -8.33 -9.35
CA ARG A 125 -3.13 -8.58 -10.65
C ARG A 125 -1.99 -9.57 -10.45
N ARG A 126 -1.72 -10.42 -11.44
CA ARG A 126 -0.53 -11.27 -11.39
C ARG A 126 0.70 -10.41 -11.68
N PHE A 127 1.63 -10.38 -10.73
CA PHE A 127 2.99 -9.91 -10.97
C PHE A 127 3.77 -11.04 -11.64
N ARG A 128 4.50 -10.73 -12.71
CA ARG A 128 5.27 -11.71 -13.48
C ARG A 128 6.68 -11.81 -12.96
#